data_AF-A0A1G4ESF0-F1
#
_entry.id   AF-A0A1G4ESF0-F1
#
_cell.length_a   1.000
_cell.length_b   1.000
_cell.length_c   1.000
_cell.angle_alpha   90.00
_cell.angle_beta   90.00
_cell.angle_gamma   90.00
#
_symmetry.space_group_name_H-M   'P 1'
#
loop_
_entity.id
_entity.type
_entity.pdbx_description
1 polymer ?
#
loop_
_entity_poly.entity_id
_entity_poly.type
_entity_poly.pdbx_seq_one_letter_code
_entity_poly.pdbx_strand_id
1 'polypeptide(L)' 'MVNDAGGDFVSKGTILIVDDEKEIRKLIAIYLKNEGYEVLQAGDGGECRIL' A
#
# COMPACT_ATOMS: atom_id res chain seq x y z
N MET A 1 -20.72 -19.11 -20.77
CA MET A 1 -21.54 -18.98 -19.56
C MET A 1 -20.73 -19.65 -18.45
N VAL A 2 -19.95 -18.86 -17.70
CA VAL A 2 -20.08 -18.58 -16.24
C VAL A 2 -19.73 -19.84 -15.40
N ASN A 3 -18.84 -19.90 -14.40
CA ASN A 3 -18.16 -18.95 -13.54
C ASN A 3 -16.94 -19.66 -12.91
N ASP A 4 -15.78 -19.00 -12.85
CA ASP A 4 -14.74 -19.34 -11.85
C ASP A 4 -14.80 -18.28 -10.75
N ALA A 5 -15.75 -18.49 -9.85
CA ALA A 5 -15.87 -17.74 -8.61
C ALA A 5 -14.71 -18.14 -7.69
N GLY A 6 -13.77 -17.22 -7.49
CA GLY A 6 -12.67 -17.39 -6.55
C GLY A 6 -11.42 -16.62 -6.97
N GLY A 7 -11.57 -15.35 -7.36
CA GLY A 7 -10.43 -14.47 -7.34
C GLY A 7 -10.02 -14.34 -5.88
N ASP A 8 -8.98 -15.07 -5.46
CA ASP A 8 -8.35 -14.88 -4.16
C ASP A 8 -8.24 -13.38 -3.93
N PHE A 9 -8.70 -12.92 -2.77
CA PHE A 9 -8.33 -11.61 -2.24
C PHE A 9 -6.82 -11.66 -1.94
N VAL A 10 -6.00 -11.75 -2.99
CA VAL A 10 -4.55 -11.59 -2.88
C VAL A 10 -4.37 -10.10 -2.66
N SER A 11 -4.30 -9.68 -1.41
CA SER A 11 -3.55 -8.47 -1.11
C SER A 11 -2.17 -8.72 -1.70
N LYS A 12 -1.80 -7.96 -2.73
CA LYS A 12 -0.59 -8.22 -3.55
C LYS A 12 0.74 -8.10 -2.77
N GLY A 13 0.67 -8.00 -1.44
CA GLY A 13 1.77 -7.70 -0.54
C GLY A 13 1.60 -6.32 0.10
N THR A 14 2.18 -6.16 1.28
CA THR A 14 2.24 -4.90 2.02
C THR A 14 3.57 -4.20 1.71
N ILE A 15 3.53 -2.94 1.30
CA ILE A 15 4.70 -2.13 0.94
C ILE A 15 4.93 -1.06 2.01
N LEU A 16 6.14 -0.98 2.57
CA LEU A 16 6.53 0.07 3.51
C LEU A 16 7.31 1.17 2.79
N ILE A 17 6.82 2.41 2.88
CA ILE A 17 7.47 3.60 2.32
C ILE A 17 8.12 4.38 3.47
N VAL A 18 9.45 4.46 3.44
CA VAL A 18 10.25 5.26 4.36
C VAL A 18 10.87 6.42 3.58
N ASP A 19 10.51 7.64 3.99
CA ASP A 19 10.89 8.89 3.33
C ASP A 19 10.82 10.00 4.41
N ASP A 20 11.57 11.08 4.34
CA ASP A 20 11.41 12.23 5.25
C ASP A 20 10.32 13.20 4.74
N GLU A 21 10.04 13.17 3.44
CA GLU A 21 9.09 14.06 2.79
C GLU A 21 7.67 13.48 2.77
N LYS A 22 6.78 14.11 3.53
CA LYS A 22 5.38 13.67 3.66
C LYS A 22 4.59 13.73 2.36
N GLU A 23 4.87 14.69 1.49
CA GLU A 23 4.15 14.88 0.23
C GLU A 23 4.44 13.74 -0.75
N ILE A 24 5.71 13.41 -0.94
CA ILE A 24 6.18 12.29 -1.77
C ILE A 24 5.59 10.97 -1.27
N ARG A 25 5.69 10.70 0.03
CA ARG A 25 5.16 9.48 0.65
C ARG A 25 3.67 9.27 0.38
N LYS A 26 2.87 10.34 0.50
CA LYS A 26 1.43 10.30 0.26
C LYS A 26 1.12 10.04 -1.22
N LEU A 27 1.87 10.66 -2.13
CA LEU A 27 1.72 10.45 -3.56
C LEU A 27 1.95 8.98 -3.93
N ILE A 28 3.09 8.42 -3.51
CA ILE A 28 3.45 7.02 -3.77
C ILE A 28 2.40 6.07 -3.18
N ALA A 29 1.90 6.36 -1.98
CA ALA A 29 0.87 5.54 -1.36
C ALA A 29 -0.45 5.52 -2.13
N ILE A 30 -0.86 6.63 -2.72
CA ILE A 30 -2.08 6.67 -3.56
C ILE A 30 -1.89 5.80 -4.80
N TYR A 31 -0.73 5.88 -5.47
CA TYR A 31 -0.43 5.05 -6.63
C TYR A 31 -0.47 3.55 -6.29
N LEU A 32 0.20 3.15 -5.22
CA LEU A 32 0.27 1.74 -4.83
C LEU A 32 -1.08 1.21 -4.32
N LYS A 33 -1.85 2.03 -3.58
CA LYS A 33 -3.21 1.66 -3.17
C LYS A 33 -4.14 1.46 -4.38
N ASN A 34 -4.04 2.32 -5.40
CA ASN A 34 -4.82 2.18 -6.64
C ASN A 34 -4.49 0.89 -7.40
N GLU A 35 -3.24 0.42 -7.32
CA GLU A 35 -2.79 -0.85 -7.91
C GLU A 35 -3.21 -2.11 -7.10
N GLY A 36 -3.86 -1.90 -5.95
CA GLY A 36 -4.35 -2.96 -5.06
C GLY A 36 -3.35 -3.45 -4.02
N TYR A 37 -2.31 -2.66 -3.70
CA TYR A 37 -1.36 -2.96 -2.63
C TYR A 37 -1.77 -2.30 -1.32
N GLU A 38 -1.42 -2.94 -0.21
CA GLU A 38 -1.46 -2.30 1.10
C GLU A 38 -0.20 -1.48 1.31
N VAL A 39 -0.35 -0.25 1.78
CA VAL A 39 0.78 0.67 1.92
C VAL A 39 0.92 1.13 3.36
N LEU A 40 2.09 0.85 3.93
CA LEU A 40 2.55 1.39 5.21
C LEU A 40 3.46 2.58 4.94
N GLN A 41 3.39 3.57 5.82
CA GLN A 41 4.11 4.83 5.70
C GLN A 41 4.84 5.09 7.01
N ALA A 42 6.14 5.40 6.91
CA ALA A 42 6.97 5.74 8.06
C ALA A 42 7.84 6.96 7.80
N GLY A 43 7.64 8.03 8.59
CA GLY A 43 8.36 9.31 8.45
C GLY A 43 9.75 9.33 9.08
N ASP A 44 10.01 8.38 9.97
CA ASP A 44 11.28 8.14 10.62
C ASP A 44 11.34 6.66 11.05
N GLY A 45 12.50 6.20 11.54
CA GLY A 45 12.71 4.80 11.92
C GLY A 45 11.88 4.30 13.11
N GLY A 46 11.11 5.17 13.78
CA GLY A 46 10.26 4.85 14.94
C GLY A 46 8.76 4.97 14.67
N GLU A 47 8.33 5.79 13.72
CA GLU A 47 6.93 5.99 13.39
C GLU A 47 6.47 5.06 12.27
N CYS A 48 5.90 3.89 12.59
CA CYS A 48 5.12 3.11 11.63
C CYS A 48 3.63 3.35 11.86
N ARG A 49 2.92 3.94 10.88
CA ARG A 49 1.46 4.12 10.95
C ARG A 49 0.77 3.40 9.79
N ILE A 50 -0.18 2.54 10.14
CA ILE A 50 -1.09 1.91 9.17
C ILE A 50 -2.06 2.99 8.66
N LEU A 51 -2.19 3.11 7.34
CA LEU A 51 -2.99 4.13 6.66
C LEU A 51 -4.04 3.54 5.73
#